data_AF-A0A258EY40-F1
#
_entry.id   AF-A0A258EY40-F1
#
_cell.length_a   1.000
_cell.length_b   1.000
_cell.length_c   1.000
_cell.angle_alpha   90.00
_cell.angle_beta   90.00
_cell.angle_gamma   90.00
#
_symmetry.space_group_name_H-M   'P 1'
#
loop_
_entity.id
_entity.type
_entity.pdbx_description
1 polymer ?
#
loop_
_entity_poly.entity_id
_entity_poly.type
_entity_poly.pdbx_seq_one_letter_code
_entity_poly.pdbx_strand_id
1 'polypeptide(L)'
;VDVIRELQSFGCDVHVHDPLGEAKEAEHEYGITLTAWDDLPACDAIVAAVSHSAYMDKSFAELSAKLNPGGAFTDVKSAYDPAVVQAAGFKLWRL
;
A
#
# COMPACT_ATOMS: atom_id res chain seq x y z
N VAL A 1 -11.28 0.31 -5.08
CA VAL A 1 -11.82 1.68 -4.94
C VAL A 1 -12.50 1.89 -3.60
N ASP A 2 -13.36 0.96 -3.15
CA ASP A 2 -14.12 1.15 -1.89
C ASP A 2 -13.23 1.34 -0.65
N VAL A 3 -12.16 0.54 -0.50
CA VAL A 3 -11.20 0.69 0.60
C VAL A 3 -10.58 2.10 0.65
N ILE A 4 -10.29 2.70 -0.51
CA ILE A 4 -9.72 4.06 -0.59
C ILE A 4 -10.74 5.07 -0.06
N ARG A 5 -11.98 4.98 -0.54
CA ARG A 5 -13.07 5.89 -0.14
C ARG A 5 -13.43 5.76 1.34
N GLU A 6 -13.45 4.53 1.87
CA GLU A 6 -13.71 4.30 3.30
C GLU A 6 -12.60 4.90 4.17
N LEU A 7 -11.33 4.66 3.85
CA LEU A 7 -10.21 5.27 4.59
C LEU A 7 -10.27 6.80 4.55
N GLN A 8 -10.57 7.38 3.39
CA GLN A 8 -10.78 8.83 3.24
C GLN A 8 -11.96 9.31 4.09
N SER A 9 -13.06 8.54 4.17
CA SER A 9 -14.22 8.89 5.00
C SER A 9 -13.91 8.89 6.50
N PHE A 10 -12.90 8.12 6.93
CA PHE A 10 -12.37 8.15 8.30
C PHE A 10 -11.34 9.28 8.54
N GLY A 11 -11.06 10.10 7.52
CA GLY A 11 -10.14 11.23 7.59
C GLY A 11 -8.68 10.87 7.33
N CYS A 12 -8.39 9.70 6.76
CA CYS A 12 -7.04 9.36 6.35
C CYS A 12 -6.64 10.15 5.09
N ASP A 13 -5.38 10.58 5.04
CA ASP A 13 -4.74 11.01 3.80
C ASP A 13 -4.28 9.77 3.01
N VAL A 14 -4.81 9.58 1.80
CA VAL A 14 -4.66 8.33 1.05
C VAL A 14 -3.97 8.58 -0.28
N HIS A 15 -2.76 8.03 -0.40
CA HIS A 15 -2.02 7.96 -1.65
C HIS A 15 -2.16 6.56 -2.25
N VAL A 16 -2.41 6.49 -3.55
CA VAL A 16 -2.59 5.23 -4.28
C VAL A 16 -1.46 5.06 -5.26
N HIS A 17 -0.80 3.91 -5.23
CA HIS A 17 0.16 3.52 -6.25
C HIS A 17 -0.24 2.18 -6.86
N ASP A 18 -0.15 2.10 -8.18
CA ASP A 18 -0.32 0.86 -8.94
C ASP A 18 0.65 0.90 -10.14
N PRO A 19 1.63 -0.03 -10.24
CA PRO A 19 2.56 -0.08 -11.35
C PRO A 19 1.93 -0.57 -12.66
N LEU A 20 0.74 -1.19 -12.58
CA LEU A 20 0.01 -1.69 -13.75
C LEU A 20 -1.17 -0.80 -14.13
N GLY A 21 -1.58 0.11 -13.24
CA GLY A 21 -2.70 1.01 -13.45
C GLY A 21 -2.36 2.15 -14.42
N GLU A 22 -3.25 2.42 -15.38
CA GLU A 22 -3.15 3.61 -16.22
C GLU A 22 -3.74 4.82 -15.49
N ALA A 23 -2.90 5.82 -15.20
CA ALA A 23 -3.31 6.99 -14.41
C ALA A 23 -4.52 7.76 -14.98
N LYS A 24 -4.62 7.85 -16.31
CA LYS A 24 -5.75 8.53 -16.98
C LYS A 24 -7.06 7.76 -16.82
N GLU A 25 -7.02 6.44 -16.91
CA GLU A 25 -8.20 5.59 -16.73
C GLU A 25 -8.63 5.58 -15.26
N ALA A 26 -7.68 5.46 -14.32
CA ALA A 26 -7.95 5.51 -12.88
C ALA A 26 -8.64 6.80 -12.44
N GLU A 27 -8.20 7.94 -12.98
CA GLU A 27 -8.80 9.24 -12.71
C GLU A 27 -10.19 9.36 -13.37
N HIS A 28 -10.31 9.02 -14.66
CA HIS A 28 -11.58 9.17 -15.40
C HIS A 28 -12.69 8.24 -14.89
N GLU A 29 -12.36 7.00 -14.54
CA GLU A 29 -13.35 6.00 -14.11
C GLU A 29 -13.65 6.07 -12.61
N TYR A 30 -12.65 6.36 -11.77
CA TYR A 30 -12.79 6.22 -10.32
C TYR A 30 -12.49 7.51 -9.53
N GLY A 31 -11.99 8.56 -10.19
CA GLY A 31 -11.54 9.79 -9.54
C GLY A 31 -10.32 9.58 -8.64
N ILE A 32 -9.46 8.62 -9.00
CA ILE A 32 -8.27 8.27 -8.22
C ILE A 32 -7.03 8.70 -8.97
N THR A 33 -6.26 9.58 -8.33
CA THR A 33 -4.93 9.95 -8.79
C THR A 33 -3.90 8.92 -8.34
N LEU A 34 -3.20 8.31 -9.30
CA LEU A 34 -2.07 7.42 -9.01
C LEU A 34 -0.80 8.24 -8.74
N THR A 35 -0.14 7.97 -7.63
CA THR A 35 1.16 8.52 -7.25
C THR A 35 2.26 7.57 -7.69
N ALA A 36 3.35 8.10 -8.27
CA ALA A 36 4.51 7.28 -8.62
C ALA A 36 5.18 6.73 -7.34
N TRP A 37 5.84 5.56 -7.45
CA TRP A 37 6.46 4.92 -6.28
C TRP A 37 7.43 5.84 -5.54
N ASP A 38 8.25 6.59 -6.27
CA ASP A 38 9.27 7.46 -5.72
C ASP A 38 8.70 8.74 -5.10
N ASP A 39 7.50 9.15 -5.53
CA ASP A 39 6.80 10.34 -5.04
C ASP A 39 5.88 10.06 -3.84
N LEU A 40 5.74 8.78 -3.45
CA LEU A 40 4.98 8.42 -2.26
C LEU A 40 5.59 9.07 -1.01
N PRO A 41 4.79 9.67 -0.11
CA PRO A 41 5.29 10.19 1.14
C PRO A 41 5.59 9.05 2.13
N ALA A 42 6.26 9.39 3.23
CA ALA A 42 6.27 8.51 4.40
C ALA A 42 4.82 8.36 4.93
N CYS A 43 4.49 7.18 5.44
CA CYS A 43 3.13 6.85 5.87
C CYS A 43 3.11 6.06 7.17
N ASP A 44 1.97 6.10 7.86
CA ASP A 44 1.74 5.33 9.08
C ASP A 44 1.14 3.94 8.82
N ALA A 45 0.63 3.73 7.60
CA ALA A 45 0.07 2.46 7.17
C ALA A 45 0.31 2.21 5.68
N ILE A 46 0.63 0.95 5.35
CA ILE A 46 0.60 0.43 3.98
C ILE A 46 -0.56 -0.56 3.88
N VAL A 47 -1.40 -0.41 2.85
CA VAL A 47 -2.43 -1.38 2.48
C VAL A 47 -2.03 -2.08 1.19
N ALA A 48 -1.46 -3.27 1.31
CA ALA A 48 -1.18 -4.14 0.18
C ALA A 48 -2.49 -4.81 -0.29
N ALA A 49 -3.27 -4.06 -1.08
CA ALA A 49 -4.58 -4.49 -1.56
C ALA A 49 -4.52 -5.58 -2.65
N VAL A 50 -3.38 -5.67 -3.36
CA VAL A 50 -3.13 -6.55 -4.50
C VAL A 50 -1.71 -7.10 -4.44
N SER A 51 -1.47 -8.23 -5.10
CA SER A 51 -0.20 -8.95 -5.12
C SER A 51 0.41 -8.98 -6.53
N HIS A 52 0.53 -7.81 -7.17
CA HIS A 52 1.19 -7.70 -8.47
C HIS A 52 2.64 -8.16 -8.39
N SER A 53 3.13 -8.86 -9.42
CA SER A 53 4.51 -9.37 -9.47
C SER A 53 5.54 -8.26 -9.29
N ALA A 54 5.29 -7.07 -9.83
CA ALA A 54 6.15 -5.90 -9.67
C ALA A 54 6.41 -5.50 -8.19
N TYR A 55 5.50 -5.83 -7.28
CA TYR A 55 5.73 -5.69 -5.84
C TYR A 55 6.42 -6.92 -5.24
N MET A 56 6.01 -8.12 -5.65
CA MET A 56 6.59 -9.37 -5.15
C MET A 56 8.07 -9.55 -5.51
N ASP A 57 8.52 -8.91 -6.61
CA ASP A 57 9.91 -8.91 -7.05
C ASP A 57 10.80 -7.95 -6.22
N LYS A 58 10.20 -7.10 -5.38
CA LYS A 58 10.93 -6.21 -4.46
C LYS A 58 11.17 -6.90 -3.13
N SER A 59 12.27 -6.57 -2.47
CA SER A 59 12.46 -6.96 -1.08
C SER A 59 11.43 -6.29 -0.18
N PHE A 60 11.09 -6.94 0.94
CA PHE A 60 10.17 -6.35 1.92
C PHE A 60 10.71 -5.02 2.49
N ALA A 61 12.03 -4.89 2.61
CA ALA A 61 12.67 -3.65 3.05
C ALA A 61 12.42 -2.48 2.07
N GLU A 62 12.46 -2.73 0.75
CA GLU A 62 12.13 -1.72 -0.25
C GLU A 62 10.66 -1.34 -0.21
N LEU A 63 9.76 -2.32 -0.06
CA LEU A 63 8.32 -2.08 0.02
C LEU A 63 7.92 -1.28 1.25
N SER A 64 8.57 -1.54 2.38
CA SER A 64 8.30 -0.89 3.66
C SER A 64 9.17 0.33 3.93
N ALA A 65 10.01 0.77 2.98
CA ALA A 65 10.96 1.86 3.18
C ALA A 65 10.30 3.20 3.56
N LYS A 66 9.05 3.40 3.16
CA LYS A 66 8.24 4.59 3.47
C LYS A 66 7.31 4.40 4.66
N LEU A 67 7.25 3.21 5.25
CA LEU A 67 6.42 2.95 6.42
C LEU A 67 7.15 3.40 7.68
N ASN A 68 6.53 4.30 8.43
CA ASN A 68 7.07 4.80 9.68
C ASN A 68 7.27 3.65 10.70
N PRO A 69 8.28 3.73 11.59
CA PRO A 69 8.50 2.71 12.62
C PRO A 69 7.24 2.43 13.44
N GLY A 70 6.90 1.15 13.60
CA GLY A 70 5.69 0.71 14.32
C GLY A 70 4.36 0.93 13.56
N GLY A 71 4.45 1.35 12.28
CA GLY A 71 3.32 1.49 11.37
C GLY A 71 2.62 0.17 11.07
N ALA A 72 1.42 0.29 10.48
CA ALA A 72 0.60 -0.86 10.12
C ALA A 72 0.92 -1.35 8.71
N PHE A 73 1.10 -2.66 8.56
CA PHE A 73 1.18 -3.31 7.26
C PHE A 73 -0.04 -4.22 7.11
N THR A 74 -0.96 -3.83 6.24
CA THR A 74 -2.22 -4.52 5.98
C THR A 74 -2.06 -5.33 4.69
N ASP A 75 -1.90 -6.65 4.84
CA ASP A 75 -1.75 -7.60 3.74
C ASP A 75 -3.10 -8.26 3.41
N VAL A 76 -3.86 -7.62 2.52
CA VAL A 76 -5.22 -8.06 2.17
C VAL A 76 -5.23 -9.40 1.45
N LYS A 77 -4.15 -9.71 0.72
CA LYS A 77 -4.03 -10.93 -0.08
C LYS A 77 -3.19 -12.02 0.59
N SER A 78 -2.73 -11.79 1.82
CA SER A 78 -1.92 -12.77 2.55
C SER A 78 -0.67 -13.19 1.75
N ALA A 79 -0.09 -12.25 0.99
CA ALA A 79 1.02 -12.49 0.06
C ALA A 79 2.41 -12.42 0.70
N TYR A 80 2.54 -11.78 1.87
CA TYR A 80 3.83 -11.54 2.53
C TYR A 80 4.05 -12.48 3.72
N ASP A 81 5.31 -12.85 3.97
CA ASP A 81 5.69 -13.69 5.11
C ASP A 81 5.48 -12.92 6.44
N PRO A 82 4.60 -13.39 7.34
CA PRO A 82 4.33 -12.70 8.60
C PRO A 82 5.57 -12.54 9.49
N ALA A 83 6.52 -13.48 9.45
CA ALA A 83 7.73 -13.41 10.25
C ALA A 83 8.62 -12.24 9.79
N VAL A 84 8.68 -11.99 8.48
CA VAL A 84 9.46 -10.88 7.90
C VAL A 84 8.84 -9.53 8.32
N VAL A 85 7.51 -9.40 8.24
CA VAL A 85 6.81 -8.17 8.64
C VAL A 85 7.02 -7.86 10.13
N GLN A 86 6.88 -8.88 10.98
CA GLN A 86 7.05 -8.74 12.43
C GLN A 86 8.50 -8.46 12.81
N ALA A 87 9.46 -9.12 12.18
CA ALA A 87 10.89 -8.87 12.41
C ALA A 87 11.32 -7.45 12.03
N ALA A 88 10.65 -6.83 11.05
CA ALA A 88 10.83 -5.42 10.70
C ALA A 88 10.17 -4.44 11.69
N GLY A 89 9.42 -4.94 12.70
CA GLY A 89 8.82 -4.12 13.74
C GLY A 89 7.46 -3.52 13.39
N PHE A 90 6.80 -3.99 12.33
CA PHE A 90 5.50 -3.49 11.90
C PHE A 90 4.32 -4.27 12.50
N LYS A 91 3.18 -3.60 12.61
CA LYS A 91 1.91 -4.22 13.03
C LYS A 91 1.27 -4.86 11.82
N LEU A 92 1.25 -6.19 11.77
CA LEU A 92 0.65 -6.94 10.67
C LEU A 92 -0.86 -7.14 10.89
N TRP A 93 -1.66 -6.81 9.88
CA TRP A 93 -3.05 -7.28 9.73
C TRP A 93 -3.20 -8.02 8.40
N ARG A 94 -4.02 -9.07 8.37
CA ARG A 94 -4.29 -9.87 7.17
C ARG A 94 -5.69 -10.48 7.22
N LEU A 95 -6.23 -10.81 6.04
CA LEU A 95 -7.47 -11.60 5.89
C LEU A 95 -7.23 -13.10 6.11
#